data_AF-A0A158S0R6-F1
#
_entry.id   AF-A0A158S0R6-F1
#
_cell.length_a   1.000
_cell.length_b   1.000
_cell.length_c   1.000
_cell.angle_alpha   90.00
_cell.angle_beta   90.00
_cell.angle_gamma   90.00
#
_symmetry.space_group_name_H-M   'P 1'
#
loop_
_entity.id
_entity.type
_entity.pdbx_description
1 polymer ?
#
loop_
_entity_poly.entity_id
_entity_poly.type
_entity_poly.pdbx_seq_one_letter_code
_entity_poly.pdbx_strand_id
1 'polypeptide(L)'
;MRAHDPFEPVVIWQSPDWRPDGSEDAPASRHDWDELLEQCRSAVARRERAYPQLVRDGRMEAADARRDLDAWLQLAAEWHWIISGEGEAPGLHTLANRIAAVRLATERLEGELARGRRTEANLYQHQLLRALAWHLGDGTAQPAIHHTARLNHAWRADQAASAMRSAA
;
A
#
# COMPACT_ATOMS: atom_id res chain seq x y z
N MET A 1 19.46 -5.61 -31.62
CA MET A 1 18.67 -6.30 -30.58
C MET A 1 19.36 -6.08 -29.25
N ARG A 2 18.78 -5.29 -28.35
CA ARG A 2 19.34 -5.13 -26.99
C ARG A 2 19.06 -6.41 -26.20
N ALA A 3 20.04 -6.85 -25.42
CA ALA A 3 19.87 -7.96 -24.48
C ALA A 3 18.84 -7.56 -23.43
N HIS A 4 17.92 -8.47 -23.11
CA HIS A 4 16.89 -8.29 -22.09
C HIS A 4 17.59 -8.19 -20.73
N ASP A 5 17.53 -7.02 -20.10
CA ASP A 5 18.01 -6.85 -18.73
C ASP A 5 16.99 -7.53 -17.78
N PRO A 6 17.40 -8.52 -16.97
CA PRO A 6 16.49 -9.17 -16.01
C PRO A 6 16.06 -8.25 -14.86
N PHE A 7 16.61 -7.02 -14.78
CA PHE A 7 16.26 -6.00 -13.80
C PHE A 7 15.51 -4.81 -14.41
N GLU A 8 15.09 -4.91 -15.68
CA GLU A 8 14.26 -3.87 -16.30
C GLU A 8 12.93 -3.77 -15.53
N PRO A 9 12.61 -2.62 -14.91
CA PRO A 9 11.40 -2.47 -14.11
C PRO A 9 10.17 -2.60 -15.02
N VAL A 10 9.48 -3.73 -14.91
CA VAL A 10 8.18 -3.94 -15.55
C VAL A 10 7.20 -2.98 -14.91
N VAL A 11 6.69 -2.03 -15.70
CA VAL A 11 5.75 -1.03 -15.19
C VAL A 11 4.31 -1.48 -15.38
N ILE A 12 3.56 -1.37 -14.30
CA ILE A 12 2.35 -2.14 -14.00
C ILE A 12 1.25 -1.18 -13.52
N TRP A 13 0.92 -0.14 -14.29
CA TRP A 13 -0.35 0.60 -14.15
C TRP A 13 -0.75 1.34 -15.43
N GLN A 14 -2.00 1.18 -15.86
CA GLN A 14 -2.59 2.00 -16.93
C GLN A 14 -3.44 3.14 -16.33
N SER A 15 -2.77 4.24 -16.00
CA SER A 15 -3.41 5.57 -16.06
C SER A 15 -3.41 6.04 -17.51
N PRO A 16 -4.41 6.79 -17.99
CA PRO A 16 -4.24 7.58 -19.21
C PRO A 16 -3.05 8.56 -19.12
N ASP A 17 -2.63 8.93 -17.91
CA ASP A 17 -1.52 9.86 -17.64
C ASP A 17 -0.20 9.15 -17.27
N TRP A 18 -0.14 7.83 -17.39
CA TRP A 18 1.03 7.05 -17.02
C TRP A 18 2.02 7.01 -18.19
N ARG A 19 3.30 7.33 -17.94
CA ARG A 19 4.36 7.32 -18.96
C ARG A 19 5.38 6.19 -18.75
N PRO A 20 5.80 5.51 -19.85
CA PRO A 20 6.76 4.41 -19.83
C PRO A 20 8.22 4.79 -19.51
N ASP A 21 8.51 6.09 -19.30
CA ASP A 21 9.84 6.59 -18.91
C ASP A 21 9.98 6.83 -17.40
N GLY A 22 8.95 6.53 -16.61
CA GLY A 22 8.95 6.76 -15.17
C GLY A 22 8.77 8.23 -14.76
N SER A 23 8.46 9.13 -15.69
CA SER A 23 8.18 10.54 -15.39
C SER A 23 6.66 10.83 -15.26
N GLU A 24 6.32 11.21 -14.01
CA GLU A 24 5.21 12.07 -13.52
C GLU A 24 3.76 11.67 -13.88
N ASP A 25 2.96 11.14 -12.93
CA ASP A 25 2.30 11.92 -11.87
C ASP A 25 2.33 11.18 -10.51
N ALA A 26 3.54 10.87 -10.00
CA ALA A 26 3.70 10.10 -8.78
C ALA A 26 3.18 10.91 -7.57
N PRO A 27 2.34 10.33 -6.69
CA PRO A 27 1.78 11.04 -5.54
C PRO A 27 2.87 11.70 -4.70
N ALA A 28 2.60 12.91 -4.20
CA ALA A 28 3.56 13.65 -3.38
C ALA A 28 3.99 12.83 -2.14
N SER A 29 3.02 12.15 -1.52
CA SER A 29 3.22 11.31 -0.34
C SER A 29 3.75 9.90 -0.62
N ARG A 30 4.27 9.61 -1.82
CA ARG A 30 4.77 8.27 -2.16
C ARG A 30 5.94 7.81 -1.29
N HIS A 31 6.64 8.74 -0.63
CA HIS A 31 7.78 8.48 0.24
C HIS A 31 7.47 8.74 1.72
N ASP A 32 6.24 9.09 2.07
CA ASP A 32 5.81 9.34 3.45
C ASP A 32 5.54 7.99 4.14
N TRP A 33 6.57 7.15 4.24
CA TRP A 33 6.42 5.73 4.58
C TRP A 33 5.66 5.49 5.89
N ASP A 34 6.00 6.25 6.93
CA ASP A 34 5.35 6.15 8.24
C ASP A 34 3.87 6.55 8.17
N GLU A 35 3.54 7.55 7.36
CA GLU A 35 2.17 8.02 7.13
C GLU A 35 1.36 7.01 6.31
N LEU A 36 1.99 6.31 5.36
CA LEU A 36 1.35 5.21 4.61
C LEU A 36 1.02 4.03 5.54
N LEU A 37 1.93 3.68 6.45
CA LEU A 37 1.67 2.68 7.49
C LEU A 37 0.56 3.12 8.43
N GLU A 38 0.60 4.36 8.93
CA GLU A 38 -0.42 4.89 9.83
C GLU A 38 -1.79 4.94 9.14
N GLN A 39 -1.85 5.34 7.87
CA GLN A 39 -3.08 5.31 7.09
C GLN A 39 -3.67 3.90 6.99
N CYS A 40 -2.83 2.86 6.84
CA CYS A 40 -3.28 1.46 6.85
C CYS A 40 -3.80 1.03 8.24
N ARG A 41 -3.08 1.37 9.31
CA ARG A 41 -3.50 1.05 10.70
C ARG A 41 -4.79 1.76 11.09
N SER A 42 -4.88 3.06 10.82
CA SER A 42 -6.09 3.85 11.02
C SER A 42 -7.27 3.30 10.18
N ALA A 43 -7.01 2.81 8.97
CA ALA A 43 -8.03 2.15 8.15
C ALA A 43 -8.53 0.83 8.75
N VAL A 44 -7.66 0.02 9.38
CA VAL A 44 -8.04 -1.17 10.15
C VAL A 44 -8.91 -0.78 11.34
N ALA A 45 -8.45 0.16 12.18
CA ALA A 45 -9.16 0.56 13.40
C ALA A 45 -10.58 1.10 13.10
N ARG A 46 -10.76 1.86 12.02
CA ARG A 46 -12.09 2.33 11.59
C ARG A 46 -13.03 1.18 11.26
N ARG A 47 -12.53 0.11 10.65
CA ARG A 47 -13.31 -1.05 10.20
C ARG A 47 -13.67 -1.96 11.34
N GLU A 48 -12.71 -2.26 12.22
CA GLU A 48 -12.95 -3.02 13.45
C GLU A 48 -14.05 -2.37 14.30
N ARG A 49 -14.07 -1.04 14.34
CA ARG A 49 -15.12 -0.28 15.05
C ARG A 49 -16.47 -0.29 14.32
N ALA A 50 -16.49 -0.09 13.00
CA ALA A 50 -17.73 0.17 12.26
C ALA A 50 -18.41 -1.10 11.72
N TYR A 51 -17.64 -2.08 11.22
CA TYR A 51 -18.17 -3.23 10.50
C TYR A 51 -19.08 -4.12 11.34
N PRO A 52 -18.79 -4.40 12.63
CA PRO A 52 -19.68 -5.22 13.45
C PRO A 52 -21.10 -4.66 13.54
N GLN A 53 -21.25 -3.34 13.58
CA GLN A 53 -22.57 -2.70 13.61
C GLN A 53 -23.24 -2.77 12.23
N LEU A 54 -22.52 -2.47 11.15
CA LEU A 54 -23.06 -2.53 9.79
C LEU A 54 -23.56 -3.93 9.41
N VAL A 55 -22.85 -4.98 9.84
CA VAL A 55 -23.26 -6.37 9.63
C VAL A 55 -24.51 -6.71 10.45
N ARG A 56 -24.56 -6.30 11.73
CA ARG A 56 -25.74 -6.51 12.58
C ARG A 56 -26.99 -5.81 12.04
N ASP A 57 -26.83 -4.65 11.43
CA ASP A 57 -27.92 -3.87 10.84
C ASP A 57 -28.31 -4.34 9.43
N GLY A 58 -27.67 -5.39 8.88
CA GLY A 58 -27.93 -5.88 7.53
C GLY A 58 -27.51 -4.92 6.41
N ARG A 59 -26.65 -3.95 6.71
CA ARG A 59 -26.16 -2.93 5.75
C ARG A 59 -24.90 -3.34 5.01
N MET A 60 -24.29 -4.46 5.41
CA MET A 60 -23.08 -5.03 4.84
C MET A 60 -23.07 -6.53 5.09
N GLU A 61 -22.74 -7.32 4.08
CA GLU A 61 -22.56 -8.77 4.24
C GLU A 61 -21.33 -9.09 5.08
N ALA A 62 -21.43 -10.07 5.97
CA ALA A 62 -20.34 -10.46 6.87
C ALA A 62 -19.08 -10.90 6.10
N ALA A 63 -19.27 -11.59 4.97
CA ALA A 63 -18.17 -12.05 4.12
C ALA A 63 -17.42 -10.87 3.46
N ASP A 64 -18.14 -9.83 3.03
CA ASP A 64 -17.53 -8.65 2.42
C ASP A 64 -16.80 -7.80 3.47
N ALA A 65 -17.41 -7.62 4.65
CA ALA A 65 -16.76 -6.97 5.79
C ALA A 65 -15.44 -7.64 6.15
N ARG A 66 -15.44 -8.98 6.20
CA ARG A 66 -14.25 -9.77 6.50
C ARG A 66 -13.17 -9.63 5.43
N ARG A 67 -13.55 -9.77 4.16
CA ARG A 67 -12.60 -9.66 3.02
C ARG A 67 -11.92 -8.30 2.99
N ASP A 68 -12.68 -7.22 3.19
CA ASP A 68 -12.11 -5.87 3.19
C ASP A 68 -11.22 -5.64 4.41
N LEU A 69 -11.63 -6.08 5.61
CA LEU A 69 -10.79 -5.99 6.81
C LEU A 69 -9.47 -6.77 6.65
N ASP A 70 -9.53 -8.01 6.15
CA ASP A 70 -8.35 -8.83 5.92
C ASP A 70 -7.39 -8.17 4.92
N ALA A 71 -7.90 -7.50 3.87
CA ALA A 71 -7.08 -6.75 2.94
C ALA A 71 -6.35 -5.57 3.59
N TRP A 72 -7.01 -4.83 4.49
CA TRP A 72 -6.37 -3.73 5.23
C TRP A 72 -5.37 -4.21 6.29
N LEU A 73 -5.63 -5.34 6.93
CA LEU A 73 -4.65 -5.98 7.82
C LEU A 73 -3.39 -6.38 7.06
N GLN A 74 -3.53 -6.94 5.85
CA GLN A 74 -2.39 -7.27 5.01
C GLN A 74 -1.64 -6.04 4.52
N LEU A 75 -2.33 -4.95 4.16
CA LEU A 75 -1.69 -3.67 3.83
C LEU A 75 -0.88 -3.14 5.03
N ALA A 76 -1.45 -3.17 6.23
CA ALA A 76 -0.73 -2.72 7.43
C ALA A 76 0.50 -3.59 7.71
N ALA A 77 0.40 -4.92 7.56
CA ALA A 77 1.53 -5.84 7.70
C ALA A 77 2.61 -5.61 6.65
N GLU A 78 2.21 -5.39 5.39
CA GLU A 78 3.10 -5.10 4.28
C GLU A 78 3.91 -3.82 4.51
N TRP A 79 3.24 -2.73 4.89
CA TRP A 79 3.91 -1.46 5.16
C TRP A 79 4.81 -1.52 6.39
N HIS A 80 4.40 -2.27 7.41
CA HIS A 80 5.26 -2.53 8.56
C HIS A 80 6.54 -3.25 8.12
N TRP A 81 6.40 -4.34 7.36
CA TRP A 81 7.53 -5.08 6.82
C TRP A 81 8.42 -4.21 5.92
N ILE A 82 7.85 -3.39 5.02
CA ILE A 82 8.62 -2.48 4.16
C ILE A 82 9.54 -1.57 5.00
N ILE A 83 9.02 -1.01 6.09
CA ILE A 83 9.73 -0.02 6.91
C ILE A 83 10.72 -0.67 7.88
N SER A 84 10.27 -1.67 8.64
CA SER A 84 11.05 -2.28 9.73
C SER A 84 11.92 -3.45 9.26
N GLY A 85 11.49 -4.18 8.23
CA GLY A 85 12.05 -5.49 7.88
C GLY A 85 11.55 -6.63 8.76
N GLU A 86 10.62 -6.36 9.68
CA GLU A 86 10.03 -7.36 10.56
C GLU A 86 8.78 -7.99 9.94
N GLY A 87 8.61 -9.30 10.14
CA GLY A 87 7.51 -10.07 9.55
C GLY A 87 7.77 -10.44 8.09
N GLU A 88 6.69 -10.65 7.34
CA GLU A 88 6.74 -11.10 5.95
C GLU A 88 5.83 -10.26 5.05
N ALA A 89 6.28 -10.01 3.82
CA ALA A 89 5.44 -9.40 2.80
C ALA A 89 4.24 -10.29 2.45
N PRO A 90 3.02 -9.76 2.31
CA PRO A 90 1.88 -10.55 1.86
C PRO A 90 2.13 -11.17 0.48
N GLY A 91 1.68 -12.42 0.31
CA GLY A 91 1.82 -13.13 -0.96
C GLY A 91 1.06 -12.48 -2.12
N LEU A 92 1.52 -12.73 -3.34
CA LEU A 92 0.91 -12.20 -4.57
C LEU A 92 -0.57 -12.55 -4.72
N HIS A 93 -0.98 -13.72 -4.22
CA HIS A 93 -2.37 -14.18 -4.26
C HIS A 93 -3.36 -13.24 -3.53
N THR A 94 -2.88 -12.34 -2.68
CA THR A 94 -3.73 -11.36 -1.98
C THR A 94 -3.75 -9.98 -2.63
N LEU A 95 -2.90 -9.73 -3.63
CA LEU A 95 -2.71 -8.41 -4.23
C LEU A 95 -4.02 -7.84 -4.79
N ALA A 96 -4.82 -8.66 -5.46
CA ALA A 96 -6.10 -8.23 -6.02
C ALA A 96 -7.06 -7.69 -4.94
N ASN A 97 -7.12 -8.33 -3.77
CA ASN A 97 -7.96 -7.88 -2.65
C ASN A 97 -7.43 -6.56 -2.07
N ARG A 98 -6.11 -6.41 -1.93
CA ARG A 98 -5.48 -5.17 -1.45
C ARG A 98 -5.74 -4.00 -2.40
N ILE A 99 -5.60 -4.22 -3.71
CA ILE A 99 -5.93 -3.22 -4.74
C ILE A 99 -7.40 -2.82 -4.66
N ALA A 100 -8.31 -3.79 -4.59
CA ALA A 100 -9.75 -3.53 -4.49
C ALA A 100 -10.09 -2.71 -3.22
N ALA A 101 -9.46 -3.04 -2.10
CA ALA A 101 -9.67 -2.35 -0.82
C ALA A 101 -9.20 -0.88 -0.86
N VAL A 102 -8.04 -0.60 -1.48
CA VAL A 102 -7.56 0.77 -1.67
C VAL A 102 -8.45 1.54 -2.66
N ARG A 103 -8.80 0.94 -3.80
CA ARG A 103 -9.70 1.56 -4.79
C ARG A 103 -11.04 1.96 -4.18
N LEU A 104 -11.69 1.05 -3.46
CA LEU A 104 -12.96 1.32 -2.79
C LEU A 104 -12.84 2.44 -1.74
N ALA A 105 -11.73 2.50 -1.00
CA ALA A 105 -11.49 3.58 -0.05
C ALA A 105 -11.29 4.93 -0.75
N THR A 106 -10.57 4.96 -1.87
CA THR A 106 -10.37 6.15 -2.70
C THR A 106 -11.70 6.65 -3.26
N GLU A 107 -12.49 5.79 -3.87
CA GLU A 107 -13.81 6.12 -4.43
C GLU A 107 -14.76 6.70 -3.38
N ARG A 108 -14.78 6.10 -2.17
CA ARG A 108 -15.58 6.60 -1.05
C ARG A 108 -15.17 8.01 -0.65
N LEU A 109 -13.86 8.25 -0.50
CA LEU A 109 -13.33 9.54 -0.12
C LEU A 109 -13.56 10.61 -1.20
N GLU A 110 -13.38 10.25 -2.48
CA GLU A 110 -13.70 11.13 -3.61
C GLU A 110 -15.17 11.52 -3.64
N GLY A 111 -16.06 10.58 -3.35
CA GLY A 111 -17.49 10.87 -3.17
C GLY A 111 -17.77 11.82 -2.00
N GLU A 112 -16.99 11.79 -0.92
CA GLU A 112 -17.11 12.75 0.19
C GLU A 112 -16.59 14.13 -0.20
N LEU A 113 -15.45 14.19 -0.88
CA LEU A 113 -14.86 15.43 -1.40
C LEU A 113 -15.78 16.12 -2.41
N ALA A 114 -16.42 15.36 -3.30
CA ALA A 114 -17.39 15.86 -4.27
C ALA A 114 -18.65 16.44 -3.61
N ARG A 115 -19.03 15.93 -2.44
CA ARG A 115 -20.14 16.47 -1.62
C ARG A 115 -19.74 17.67 -0.75
N GLY A 116 -18.57 18.27 -1.00
CA GLY A 116 -18.12 19.48 -0.32
C GLY A 116 -17.37 19.26 0.98
N ARG A 117 -17.06 18.02 1.38
CA ARG A 117 -16.25 17.73 2.59
C ARG A 117 -14.75 17.90 2.33
N ARG A 118 -14.34 19.06 1.77
CA ARG A 118 -12.96 19.35 1.37
C ARG A 118 -12.15 19.93 2.53
N THR A 119 -11.91 19.12 3.56
CA THR A 119 -10.98 19.45 4.65
C THR A 119 -9.55 19.08 4.26
N GLU A 120 -8.55 19.74 4.85
CA GLU A 120 -7.14 19.38 4.69
C GLU A 120 -6.87 17.90 4.99
N ALA A 121 -7.44 17.37 6.08
CA ALA A 121 -7.33 15.96 6.44
C ALA A 121 -7.81 15.01 5.32
N ASN A 122 -8.98 15.28 4.74
CA ASN A 122 -9.51 14.48 3.63
C ASN A 122 -8.65 14.59 2.36
N LEU A 123 -8.07 15.76 2.06
CA LEU A 123 -7.16 15.92 0.93
C LEU A 123 -5.85 15.17 1.16
N TYR A 124 -5.31 15.22 2.37
CA TYR A 124 -4.11 14.48 2.73
C TYR A 124 -4.34 12.97 2.70
N GLN A 125 -5.45 12.50 3.28
CA GLN A 125 -5.86 11.10 3.19
C GLN A 125 -6.01 10.63 1.74
N HIS A 126 -6.53 11.48 0.85
CA HIS A 126 -6.62 11.16 -0.58
C HIS A 126 -5.25 10.97 -1.22
N GLN A 127 -4.27 11.82 -0.89
CA GLN A 127 -2.89 11.66 -1.35
C GLN A 127 -2.26 10.36 -0.85
N LEU A 128 -2.48 9.99 0.42
CA LEU A 128 -1.98 8.73 0.97
C LEU A 128 -2.62 7.52 0.27
N LEU A 129 -3.93 7.54 0.00
CA LEU A 129 -4.60 6.46 -0.74
C LEU A 129 -4.10 6.34 -2.19
N ARG A 130 -3.84 7.46 -2.87
CA ARG A 130 -3.19 7.46 -4.19
C ARG A 130 -1.79 6.87 -4.13
N ALA A 131 -1.00 7.23 -3.12
CA ALA A 131 0.34 6.69 -2.90
C ALA A 131 0.30 5.17 -2.67
N LEU A 132 -0.62 4.67 -1.85
CA LEU A 132 -0.84 3.23 -1.67
C LEU A 132 -1.17 2.55 -3.00
N ALA A 133 -2.12 3.09 -3.77
CA ALA A 133 -2.49 2.55 -5.07
C ALA A 133 -1.30 2.52 -6.06
N TRP A 134 -0.49 3.58 -6.05
CA TRP A 134 0.71 3.68 -6.89
C TRP A 134 1.72 2.56 -6.59
N HIS A 135 1.96 2.27 -5.30
CA HIS A 135 2.87 1.19 -4.90
C HIS A 135 2.33 -0.20 -5.23
N LEU A 136 1.02 -0.42 -5.14
CA LEU A 136 0.40 -1.71 -5.44
C LEU A 136 0.37 -2.05 -6.94
N GLY A 137 0.40 -1.04 -7.82
CA GLY A 137 0.28 -1.23 -9.27
C GLY A 137 -1.09 -1.79 -9.69
N ASP A 138 -1.15 -2.43 -10.85
CA ASP A 138 -2.37 -2.97 -11.47
C ASP A 138 -2.67 -4.43 -11.12
N GLY A 139 -1.78 -5.07 -10.38
CA GLY A 139 -1.95 -6.45 -9.93
C GLY A 139 -1.36 -7.52 -10.85
N THR A 140 -0.73 -7.16 -11.99
CA THR A 140 -0.12 -8.14 -12.91
C THR A 140 1.26 -8.63 -12.48
N ALA A 141 1.96 -7.92 -11.59
CA ALA A 141 3.16 -8.43 -10.94
C ALA A 141 3.31 -7.93 -9.48
N GLN A 142 4.36 -8.39 -8.81
CA GLN A 142 4.65 -7.97 -7.44
C GLN A 142 4.93 -6.47 -7.36
N PRO A 143 4.49 -5.79 -6.27
CA PRO A 143 4.82 -4.38 -6.03
C PRO A 143 6.33 -4.12 -6.11
N ALA A 144 6.75 -3.16 -6.94
CA ALA A 144 8.17 -2.83 -7.11
C ALA A 144 8.84 -2.42 -5.79
N ILE A 145 8.08 -1.81 -4.88
CA ILE A 145 8.54 -1.44 -3.54
C ILE A 145 9.02 -2.64 -2.71
N HIS A 146 8.54 -3.86 -2.98
CA HIS A 146 9.02 -5.07 -2.30
C HIS A 146 10.48 -5.36 -2.62
N HIS A 147 10.91 -5.15 -3.86
CA HIS A 147 12.29 -5.36 -4.25
C HIS A 147 13.20 -4.37 -3.52
N THR A 148 12.86 -3.09 -3.53
CA THR A 148 13.59 -2.02 -2.82
C THR A 148 13.65 -2.30 -1.31
N ALA A 149 12.54 -2.74 -0.70
CA ALA A 149 12.50 -3.09 0.71
C ALA A 149 13.49 -4.23 1.04
N ARG A 150 13.47 -5.33 0.26
CA ARG A 150 14.41 -6.46 0.45
C ARG A 150 15.86 -6.03 0.37
N LEU A 151 16.23 -5.18 -0.60
CA LEU A 151 17.59 -4.65 -0.72
C LEU A 151 17.98 -3.81 0.50
N ASN A 152 17.07 -2.94 0.96
CA ASN A 152 17.30 -2.13 2.16
C ASN A 152 17.45 -2.98 3.41
N HIS A 153 16.65 -4.03 3.58
CA HIS A 153 16.75 -4.95 4.72
C HIS A 153 18.06 -5.71 4.70
N ALA A 154 18.47 -6.26 3.55
CA ALA A 154 19.75 -6.95 3.39
C ALA A 154 20.93 -6.04 3.74
N TRP A 155 20.92 -4.80 3.25
CA TRP A 155 21.95 -3.82 3.57
C TRP A 155 22.00 -3.48 5.07
N ARG A 156 20.85 -3.29 5.73
CA ARG A 156 20.80 -3.05 7.19
C ARG A 156 21.34 -4.24 7.99
N ALA A 157 21.03 -5.47 7.57
CA ALA A 157 21.54 -6.68 8.20
C ALA A 157 23.07 -6.79 8.07
N ASP A 158 23.61 -6.50 6.88
CA ASP A 158 25.06 -6.51 6.62
C ASP A 158 25.80 -5.46 7.47
N GLN A 159 25.22 -4.27 7.63
CA GLN A 159 25.76 -3.24 8.51
C GLN A 159 25.77 -3.67 9.97
N ALA A 160 24.66 -4.22 10.47
CA ALA A 160 24.57 -4.72 11.84
C ALA A 160 25.59 -5.82 12.11
N ALA A 161 25.73 -6.79 11.20
CA ALA A 161 26.71 -7.87 11.31
C ALA A 161 28.15 -7.34 11.28
N SER A 162 28.43 -6.32 10.46
CA SER A 162 29.76 -5.69 10.39
C SER A 162 30.09 -4.92 11.68
N ALA A 163 29.14 -4.19 12.23
CA ALA A 163 29.31 -3.49 13.51
C ALA A 163 29.59 -4.47 14.65
N MET A 164 28.88 -5.61 14.71
CA MET A 164 29.13 -6.65 15.72
C MET A 164 30.52 -7.27 15.59
N ARG A 165 31.00 -7.53 14.36
CA ARG A 165 32.36 -8.05 14.13
C ARG A 165 33.46 -7.08 14.56
N SER A 166 33.25 -5.78 14.35
CA SER A 166 34.22 -4.75 14.75
C SER A 166 34.23 -4.48 16.27
N ALA A 167 33.20 -4.92 17.00
CA ALA A 167 33.06 -4.74 18.44
C ALA A 167 33.53 -5.97 19.27
N ALA A 168 33.81 -7.09 18.61
CA ALA A 168 34.30 -8.33 19.20
C ALA A 168 35.83 -8.42 19.12
#